data_AF-A0A7W8XAN9-F1
#
_entry.id   AF-A0A7W8XAN9-F1
#
_cell.length_a   1.000
_cell.length_b   1.000
_cell.length_c   1.000
_cell.angle_alpha   90.00
_cell.angle_beta   90.00
_cell.angle_gamma   90.00
#
_symmetry.space_group_name_H-M   'P 1'
#
loop_
_entity.id
_entity.type
_entity.pdbx_description
1 polymer ?
#
loop_
_entity_poly.entity_id
_entity_poly.type
_entity_poly.pdbx_seq_one_letter_code
_entity_poly.pdbx_strand_id
1 'polypeptide(L)' 'MEKSRKKAALWLLVIPYIGLLWPPLYNMREPALFGFPFFYWYQLLWVPITATLTFIAYRSTRHDD' A
#
# COMPACT_ATOMS: atom_id res chain seq x y z
N MET A 1 -13.87 14.41 -17.80
CA MET A 1 -13.78 13.26 -16.86
C MET A 1 -12.35 12.97 -16.37
N GLU A 2 -11.31 13.49 -17.03
CA GLU A 2 -9.88 13.26 -16.67
C GLU A 2 -9.49 13.70 -15.25
N LYS A 3 -9.94 14.87 -14.79
CA LYS A 3 -9.66 15.39 -13.43
C LYS A 3 -10.18 14.47 -12.31
N SER A 4 -11.28 13.75 -12.52
CA SER A 4 -11.80 12.79 -11.52
C SER A 4 -10.93 11.54 -11.41
N ARG A 5 -10.36 11.05 -12.52
CA ARG A 5 -9.40 9.92 -12.49
C ARG A 5 -8.12 10.29 -11.74
N LYS A 6 -7.63 11.52 -11.86
CA LYS A 6 -6.44 12.00 -11.13
C LYS A 6 -6.67 12.07 -9.62
N LYS A 7 -7.83 12.58 -9.19
CA LYS A 7 -8.22 12.52 -7.78
C LYS A 7 -8.35 11.07 -7.30
N ALA A 8 -8.92 10.18 -8.12
CA ALA A 8 -9.02 8.75 -7.80
C ALA A 8 -7.64 8.08 -7.62
N ALA A 9 -6.62 8.47 -8.40
CA ALA A 9 -5.26 7.96 -8.25
C ALA A 9 -4.62 8.34 -6.90
N LEU A 10 -4.93 9.52 -6.37
CA LEU A 10 -4.47 9.94 -5.02
C LEU A 10 -5.15 9.13 -3.91
N TRP A 11 -6.39 8.68 -4.11
CA TRP A 11 -7.07 7.80 -3.15
C TRP A 11 -6.38 6.42 -3.00
N LEU A 12 -5.58 5.95 -3.97
CA LEU A 12 -4.79 4.72 -3.79
C LEU A 12 -3.76 4.84 -2.67
N LEU A 13 -3.32 6.04 -2.31
CA LEU A 13 -2.35 6.26 -1.23
C LEU A 13 -2.96 6.06 0.17
N VAL A 14 -4.30 6.00 0.26
CA VAL A 14 -5.01 5.71 1.52
C VAL A 14 -5.00 4.21 1.84
N ILE A 15 -4.85 3.35 0.84
CA ILE A 15 -4.82 1.88 0.97
C ILE A 15 -3.79 1.41 2.01
N PRO A 16 -2.52 1.84 1.98
CA PRO A 16 -1.55 1.43 3.00
C PRO A 16 -1.88 1.92 4.41
N TYR A 17 -2.50 3.09 4.55
CA TYR A 17 -2.96 3.57 5.85
C TYR A 17 -4.06 2.67 6.42
N ILE A 18 -5.03 2.27 5.61
CA ILE A 18 -6.09 1.33 6.04
C ILE A 18 -5.50 -0.04 6.38
N GLY A 19 -4.53 -0.51 5.58
CA GLY A 19 -3.82 -1.77 5.82
C GLY A 19 -3.03 -1.81 7.13
N LEU A 20 -2.48 -0.67 7.56
CA LEU A 20 -1.75 -0.53 8.83
C LEU A 20 -2.63 -0.10 10.02
N LEU A 21 -3.83 0.44 9.79
CA LEU A 21 -4.72 0.90 10.87
C LEU A 21 -5.48 -0.23 11.56
N TRP A 22 -5.35 -1.47 11.09
CA TRP A 22 -6.02 -2.64 11.67
C TRP A 22 -5.04 -3.66 12.29
N PRO A 23 -4.42 -3.34 13.44
CA PRO A 23 -3.52 -4.25 14.16
C PRO A 23 -4.03 -5.68 14.34
N PRO A 24 -5.33 -5.96 14.61
CA PRO A 24 -5.80 -7.33 14.80
C PRO A 24 -5.63 -8.23 13.57
N LEU A 25 -5.56 -7.65 12.35
CA LEU A 25 -5.43 -8.41 11.11
C LEU A 25 -4.03 -9.00 10.93
N TYR A 26 -3.01 -8.34 11.47
CA TYR A 26 -1.61 -8.74 11.27
C TYR A 26 -0.79 -8.91 12.55
N ASN A 27 -1.40 -8.70 13.72
CA ASN A 27 -0.84 -9.09 15.00
C ASN A 27 -1.10 -10.58 15.30
N MET A 28 -0.96 -11.43 14.28
CA MET A 28 -1.01 -12.88 14.43
C MET A 28 0.41 -13.43 14.42
N ARG A 29 0.67 -14.46 15.22
CA ARG A 29 2.00 -15.09 15.27
C ARG A 29 2.23 -16.02 14.07
N GLU A 30 1.14 -16.50 13.49
CA GLU A 30 1.10 -17.39 12.33
C GLU A 30 0.25 -16.74 11.23
N PRO A 31 0.59 -16.93 9.94
CA PRO A 31 1.67 -17.76 9.42
C PRO A 31 3.05 -17.09 9.50
N ALA A 32 4.05 -17.87 9.96
CA ALA A 32 5.44 -17.48 9.88
C ALA A 32 6.05 -17.94 8.55
N LEU A 33 6.71 -17.04 7.82
CA LEU A 33 7.41 -17.35 6.57
C LEU A 33 8.90 -17.48 6.85
N PHE A 34 9.51 -18.64 6.59
CA PHE A 34 10.95 -18.87 6.83
C PHE A 34 11.41 -18.54 8.27
N GLY A 35 10.52 -18.68 9.27
CA GLY A 35 10.79 -18.29 10.66
C GLY A 35 10.52 -16.82 10.99
N PHE A 36 10.12 -15.99 10.01
CA PHE A 36 9.68 -14.61 10.24
C PHE A 36 8.19 -14.56 10.59
N PRO A 37 7.81 -13.97 11.75
CA PRO A 37 6.41 -13.80 12.13
C PRO A 37 5.60 -12.95 11.13
N PHE A 38 4.29 -13.18 11.07
CA PHE A 38 3.35 -12.49 10.18
C PHE A 38 3.49 -10.98 10.20
N PHE A 39 3.54 -10.40 11.39
CA PHE A 39 3.70 -8.96 11.61
C PHE A 39 4.83 -8.34 10.77
N TYR A 40 6.01 -8.95 10.78
CA TYR A 40 7.20 -8.38 10.14
C TYR A 40 7.17 -8.50 8.63
N TRP A 41 6.86 -9.70 8.11
CA TRP A 41 6.85 -9.88 6.67
C TRP A 41 5.68 -9.12 6.02
N TYR A 42 4.56 -8.98 6.72
CA TYR A 42 3.43 -8.17 6.28
C TYR A 42 3.82 -6.70 6.11
N GLN A 43 4.50 -6.12 7.10
CA GLN A 43 5.05 -4.76 7.00
C GLN A 43 6.06 -4.62 5.86
N LEU A 44 6.93 -5.62 5.68
CA LEU A 44 7.91 -5.63 4.60
C LEU A 44 7.25 -5.71 3.22
N LEU A 45 6.14 -6.45 3.09
CA LEU A 45 5.33 -6.55 1.87
C LEU A 45 4.62 -5.23 1.54
N TRP A 46 4.31 -4.41 2.55
CA TRP A 46 3.79 -3.05 2.33
C TRP A 46 4.81 -2.10 1.70
N VAL A 47 6.11 -2.31 1.87
CA VAL A 47 7.15 -1.46 1.27
C VAL A 47 7.07 -1.46 -0.27
N PRO A 48 7.15 -2.60 -0.99
CA PRO A 48 7.00 -2.61 -2.44
C PRO A 48 5.60 -2.21 -2.88
N ILE A 49 4.54 -2.58 -2.14
CA ILE A 49 3.17 -2.16 -2.46
C ILE A 49 3.06 -0.63 -2.46
N THR A 50 3.48 0.03 -1.39
CA THR A 50 3.42 1.50 -1.28
C THR A 50 4.29 2.18 -2.33
N ALA A 51 5.47 1.65 -2.62
CA ALA A 51 6.33 2.14 -3.70
C ALA A 51 5.64 2.03 -5.07
N THR A 52 5.02 0.88 -5.38
CA THR A 52 4.27 0.68 -6.63
C THR A 52 3.05 1.60 -6.72
N LEU A 53 2.26 1.72 -5.64
CA LEU A 53 1.11 2.63 -5.58
C LEU A 53 1.52 4.08 -5.80
N THR A 54 2.61 4.52 -5.14
CA THR A 54 3.18 5.86 -5.30
C THR A 54 3.70 6.07 -6.71
N PHE A 55 4.36 5.07 -7.30
CA PHE A 55 4.84 5.14 -8.68
C PHE A 55 3.68 5.27 -9.69
N ILE A 56 2.60 4.52 -9.52
CA ILE A 56 1.40 4.62 -10.36
C ILE A 56 0.74 5.99 -10.19
N ALA A 57 0.58 6.47 -8.96
CA ALA A 57 0.02 7.79 -8.67
C ALA A 57 0.88 8.91 -9.28
N TYR A 58 2.20 8.82 -9.14
CA TYR A 58 3.16 9.75 -9.72
C TYR A 58 3.09 9.75 -11.24
N ARG A 59 3.12 8.58 -11.88
CA ARG A 59 3.01 8.47 -13.34
C ARG A 59 1.68 9.00 -13.87
N SER A 60 0.57 8.74 -13.15
CA SER A 60 -0.75 9.25 -13.52
C SER A 60 -0.89 10.76 -13.31
N THR A 61 -0.03 11.38 -12.51
CA THR A 61 -0.04 12.84 -12.27
C THR A 61 0.93 13.55 -13.21
N ARG A 62 2.05 12.89 -13.57
CA ARG A 62 3.13 13.43 -14.41
C ARG A 62 2.85 13.39 -15.91
N HIS A 63 1.88 12.59 -16.38
CA HIS A 63 1.52 12.51 -17.80
C HIS A 63 0.75 13.75 -18.33
N ASP A 64 0.76 14.84 -17.56
CA ASP A 64 0.00 16.07 -17.79
C ASP A 64 0.82 17.36 -17.59
N ASP A 65 2.13 17.23 -17.35
CA ASP A 65 3.12 18.31 -17.54
C ASP A 65 3.78 18.13 -18.92
#